data_AF-A0A936JSN1-F1
#
_entry.id   AF-A0A936JSN1-F1
#
_cell.length_a   1.000
_cell.length_b   1.000
_cell.length_c   1.000
_cell.angle_alpha   90.00
_cell.angle_beta   90.00
_cell.angle_gamma   90.00
#
_symmetry.space_group_name_H-M   'P 1'
#
loop_
_entity.id
_entity.type
_entity.pdbx_description
1 polymer ?
#
loop_
_entity_poly.entity_id
_entity_poly.type
_entity_poly.pdbx_seq_one_letter_code
_entity_poly.pdbx_strand_id
1 'polypeptide(L)'
;MTTKQENLYWRDWSAARAALRELGHTLPDNALRHWLTVQALGEDKSHKAFNNLDFDRWLAVARGYSAMADLGEQLRLLEQPVRRCMFAANALLNILKIEAPGREAYVRAIYKRVQARRAQAIDLDEIPDADIPLILAALTHTAEHKNKVGHNHPYSGKGRACYDHQVGARSEHPEAAAPLDQSEPELVPSGTFAPEDPF
;
A
#
# COMPACT_ATOMS: atom_id res chain seq x y z
N MET A 1 -5.70 18.99 -2.23
CA MET A 1 -6.64 18.60 -1.17
C MET A 1 -8.08 18.97 -1.52
N THR A 2 -9.04 18.14 -1.12
CA THR A 2 -10.48 18.45 -1.17
C THR A 2 -10.89 19.32 0.02
N THR A 3 -12.04 20.01 -0.06
CA THR A 3 -12.59 20.80 1.06
C THR A 3 -12.78 19.99 2.34
N LYS A 4 -13.16 18.71 2.22
CA LYS A 4 -13.29 17.82 3.38
C LYS A 4 -11.95 17.55 4.06
N GLN A 5 -10.91 17.32 3.26
CA GLN A 5 -9.55 17.13 3.77
C GLN A 5 -9.01 18.42 4.40
N GLU A 6 -9.34 19.59 3.84
CA GLU A 6 -8.92 20.88 4.39
C GLU A 6 -9.54 21.14 5.77
N ASN A 7 -10.85 20.88 5.91
CA ASN A 7 -11.51 20.97 7.21
C ASN A 7 -10.90 19.99 8.23
N LEU A 8 -10.59 18.77 7.80
CA LEU A 8 -9.96 17.76 8.63
C LEU A 8 -8.55 18.18 9.07
N TYR A 9 -7.76 18.71 8.15
CA TYR A 9 -6.44 19.26 8.42
C TYR A 9 -6.48 20.33 9.50
N TRP A 10 -7.36 21.33 9.37
CA TRP A 10 -7.44 22.43 10.33
C TRP A 10 -7.93 21.98 11.71
N ARG A 11 -8.84 21.01 11.75
CA ARG A 11 -9.31 20.39 13.00
C ARG A 11 -8.17 19.67 13.72
N ASP A 12 -7.46 18.79 13.02
CA ASP A 12 -6.40 17.98 13.61
C ASP A 12 -5.16 18.83 13.92
N TRP A 13 -4.89 19.88 13.13
CA TRP A 13 -3.89 20.90 13.47
C TRP A 13 -4.22 21.59 14.79
N SER A 14 -5.48 21.99 14.99
CA SER A 14 -5.88 22.69 16.22
C SER A 14 -5.68 21.82 17.45
N ALA A 15 -5.98 20.52 17.35
CA ALA A 15 -5.76 19.55 18.42
C ALA A 15 -4.27 19.28 18.67
N ALA A 16 -3.50 19.05 17.60
CA ALA A 16 -2.05 18.84 17.70
C ALA A 16 -1.35 20.07 18.29
N ARG A 17 -1.74 21.27 17.87
CA ARG A 17 -1.22 22.52 18.43
C ARG A 17 -1.47 22.59 19.94
N ALA A 18 -2.68 22.29 20.41
CA ALA A 18 -2.99 22.31 21.84
C ALA A 18 -2.10 21.33 22.62
N ALA A 19 -1.99 20.08 22.15
CA ALA A 19 -1.11 19.08 22.77
C ALA A 19 0.37 19.50 22.77
N LEU A 20 0.88 20.07 21.68
CA LEU A 20 2.26 20.57 21.60
C LEU A 20 2.51 21.73 22.57
N ARG A 21 1.51 22.60 22.80
CA ARG A 21 1.61 23.66 23.82
C ARG A 21 1.69 23.09 25.22
N GLU A 22 0.90 22.06 25.53
CA GLU A 22 0.94 21.35 26.82
C GLU A 22 2.30 20.66 27.04
N LEU A 23 2.93 20.17 25.96
CA LEU A 23 4.29 19.64 25.97
C LEU A 23 5.39 20.72 26.06
N GLY A 24 5.03 22.00 26.13
CA GLY A 24 5.97 23.11 26.34
C GLY A 24 6.55 23.74 25.07
N HIS A 25 6.04 23.43 23.88
CA HIS A 25 6.49 24.11 22.66
C HIS A 25 6.09 25.59 22.65
N THR A 26 7.08 26.48 22.46
CA THR A 26 6.89 27.95 22.48
C THR A 26 6.94 28.61 21.11
N LEU A 27 7.18 27.85 20.04
CA LEU A 27 7.24 28.37 18.66
C LEU A 27 5.96 29.12 18.27
N PRO A 28 6.01 30.19 17.47
CA PRO A 28 4.82 30.80 16.89
C PRO A 28 3.99 29.78 16.10
N ASP A 29 2.67 29.94 16.06
CA ASP A 29 1.76 28.94 15.45
C ASP A 29 2.14 28.56 14.02
N ASN A 30 2.51 29.53 13.19
CA ASN A 30 2.94 29.23 11.83
C ASN A 30 4.22 28.39 11.81
N ALA A 31 5.23 28.77 12.61
CA ALA A 31 6.49 28.04 12.72
C ALA A 31 6.29 26.63 13.30
N LEU A 32 5.40 26.47 14.27
CA LEU A 32 5.06 25.18 14.86
C LEU A 32 4.37 24.26 13.83
N ARG A 33 3.53 24.82 12.97
CA ARG A 33 2.88 24.08 11.88
C ARG A 33 3.89 23.64 10.82
N HIS A 34 4.80 24.52 10.41
CA HIS A 34 5.90 24.17 9.50
C HIS A 34 6.80 23.09 10.10
N TRP A 35 7.16 23.23 11.38
CA TRP A 35 7.92 22.21 12.11
C TRP A 35 7.21 20.85 12.09
N LEU A 36 5.90 20.81 12.39
CA LEU A 36 5.12 19.57 12.36
C LEU A 36 5.09 18.95 10.95
N THR A 37 4.96 19.77 9.91
CA THR A 37 5.02 19.30 8.53
C THR A 37 6.39 18.70 8.19
N VAL A 38 7.49 19.36 8.57
CA VAL A 38 8.85 18.83 8.36
C VAL A 38 9.04 17.51 9.11
N GLN A 39 8.51 17.39 10.34
CA GLN A 39 8.55 16.12 11.07
C GLN A 39 7.80 15.00 10.34
N ALA A 40 6.68 15.32 9.69
CA ALA A 40 5.87 14.33 8.98
C ALA A 40 6.40 13.94 7.60
N LEU A 41 6.95 14.90 6.86
CA LEU A 41 7.26 14.72 5.44
C LEU A 41 8.77 14.72 5.15
N GLY A 42 9.60 15.16 6.10
CA GLY A 42 11.03 15.36 5.92
C GLY A 42 11.39 16.67 5.20
N GLU A 43 10.40 17.40 4.67
CA GLU A 43 10.57 18.67 3.97
C GLU A 43 9.46 19.66 4.35
N ASP A 44 9.74 20.96 4.20
CA ASP A 44 8.73 21.99 4.40
C ASP A 44 7.87 22.11 3.15
N LYS A 45 6.56 21.89 3.32
CA LYS A 45 5.60 21.84 2.22
C LYS A 45 4.29 22.49 2.64
N SER A 46 3.72 23.29 1.74
CA SER A 46 2.39 23.85 1.97
C SER A 46 1.34 22.74 1.96
N HIS A 47 0.45 22.71 2.96
CA HIS A 47 -0.69 21.77 3.01
C HIS A 47 -1.54 21.81 1.73
N LYS A 48 -1.62 22.95 1.05
CA LYS A 48 -2.33 23.07 -0.24
C LYS A 48 -1.72 22.20 -1.35
N ALA A 49 -0.43 21.87 -1.23
CA ALA A 49 0.31 21.03 -2.15
C ALA A 49 0.39 19.56 -1.71
N PHE A 50 -0.26 19.17 -0.61
CA PHE A 50 -0.27 17.78 -0.17
C PHE A 50 -1.01 16.92 -1.19
N ASN A 51 -0.33 15.85 -1.62
CA ASN A 51 -1.03 14.67 -2.14
C ASN A 51 -1.64 13.90 -0.95
N ASN A 52 -2.38 12.83 -1.21
CA ASN A 52 -3.04 12.12 -0.12
C ASN A 52 -2.05 11.32 0.76
N LEU A 53 -0.91 10.86 0.22
CA LEU A 53 0.13 10.19 1.01
C LEU A 53 0.81 11.18 1.98
N ASP A 54 1.12 12.39 1.52
CA ASP A 54 1.60 13.48 2.37
C ASP A 54 0.59 13.78 3.47
N PHE A 55 -0.70 13.86 3.10
CA PHE A 55 -1.75 14.16 4.07
C PHE A 55 -1.91 13.04 5.11
N ASP A 56 -1.82 11.77 4.72
CA ASP A 56 -1.86 10.65 5.67
C ASP A 56 -0.68 10.66 6.64
N ARG A 57 0.55 10.89 6.13
CA ARG A 57 1.76 11.01 6.96
C ARG A 57 1.63 12.18 7.94
N TRP A 58 1.14 13.32 7.45
CA TRP A 58 0.88 14.48 8.29
C TRP A 58 -0.17 14.20 9.37
N LEU A 59 -1.27 13.49 9.03
CA LEU A 59 -2.29 13.09 9.99
C LEU A 59 -1.74 12.13 11.05
N ALA A 60 -0.90 11.18 10.66
CA ALA A 60 -0.24 10.25 11.58
C ALA A 60 0.55 11.00 12.65
N VAL A 61 1.38 11.97 12.23
CA VAL A 61 2.17 12.78 13.17
C VAL A 61 1.30 13.70 14.01
N ALA A 62 0.36 14.42 13.40
CA ALA A 62 -0.53 15.33 14.14
C ALA A 62 -1.31 14.61 15.25
N ARG A 63 -1.86 13.43 14.93
CA ARG A 63 -2.61 12.60 15.89
C ARG A 63 -1.72 11.84 16.85
N GLY A 64 -0.47 11.56 16.47
CA GLY A 64 0.55 11.07 17.40
C GLY A 64 0.73 12.01 18.59
N TYR A 65 0.60 13.32 18.40
CA TYR A 65 0.60 14.29 19.51
C TYR A 65 -0.75 14.40 20.20
N SER A 66 -1.85 14.58 19.45
CA SER A 66 -3.16 14.88 20.07
C SER A 66 -3.90 13.67 20.65
N ALA A 67 -3.55 12.46 20.22
CA ALA A 67 -4.24 11.22 20.57
C ALA A 67 -3.26 10.05 20.75
N MET A 68 -2.14 10.32 21.42
CA MET A 68 -1.03 9.36 21.59
C MET A 68 -1.46 8.04 22.24
N ALA A 69 -2.44 8.07 23.14
CA ALA A 69 -2.93 6.89 23.86
C ALA A 69 -3.99 6.08 23.10
N ASP A 70 -4.47 6.55 21.95
CA ASP A 70 -5.50 5.86 21.17
C ASP A 70 -4.87 4.92 20.12
N LEU A 71 -4.55 3.70 20.55
CA LEU A 71 -3.98 2.67 19.68
C LEU A 71 -4.87 2.37 18.46
N GLY A 72 -6.19 2.39 18.62
CA GLY A 72 -7.12 2.10 17.53
C GLY A 72 -7.01 3.14 16.41
N GLU A 73 -6.87 4.40 16.78
CA GLU A 73 -6.67 5.48 15.81
C GLU A 73 -5.29 5.41 15.14
N GLN A 74 -4.23 5.05 15.88
CA GLN A 74 -2.90 4.86 15.30
C GLN A 74 -2.90 3.74 14.25
N LEU A 75 -3.52 2.59 14.55
CA LEU A 75 -3.65 1.49 13.59
C LEU A 75 -4.45 1.90 12.35
N ARG A 76 -5.54 2.65 12.55
CA ARG A 76 -6.37 3.12 11.44
C ARG A 76 -5.60 4.07 10.50
N LEU A 77 -4.68 4.87 11.04
CA LEU A 77 -3.83 5.77 10.24
C LEU A 77 -2.83 5.01 9.37
N LEU A 78 -2.24 3.92 9.87
CA LEU A 78 -1.35 3.05 9.10
C LEU A 78 -2.07 2.39 7.92
N GLU A 79 -3.35 2.06 8.08
CA GLU A 79 -4.16 1.41 7.05
C GLU A 79 -4.75 2.37 6.00
N GLN A 80 -4.58 3.69 6.13
CA GLN A 80 -5.23 4.67 5.25
C GLN A 80 -4.92 4.47 3.75
N PRO A 81 -3.68 4.18 3.33
CA PRO A 81 -3.36 3.97 1.92
C PRO A 81 -4.13 2.78 1.34
N VAL A 82 -4.13 1.65 2.06
CA VAL A 82 -4.89 0.45 1.70
C VAL A 82 -6.39 0.75 1.67
N ARG A 83 -6.94 1.36 2.72
CA ARG A 83 -8.37 1.70 2.81
C ARG A 83 -8.83 2.56 1.63
N ARG A 84 -8.02 3.53 1.21
CA ARG A 84 -8.33 4.39 0.05
C ARG A 84 -8.34 3.58 -1.24
N CYS A 85 -7.34 2.74 -1.46
CA CYS A 85 -7.27 1.86 -2.62
C CYS A 85 -8.48 0.91 -2.67
N MET A 86 -8.81 0.29 -1.54
CA MET A 86 -9.93 -0.64 -1.42
C MET A 86 -11.27 0.05 -1.64
N PHE A 87 -11.46 1.26 -1.12
CA PHE A 87 -12.65 2.06 -1.38
C PHE A 87 -12.83 2.34 -2.88
N ALA A 88 -11.75 2.73 -3.56
CA ALA A 88 -11.77 2.97 -5.01
C ALA A 88 -12.05 1.69 -5.81
N ALA A 89 -11.45 0.57 -5.42
CA ALA A 89 -11.56 -0.72 -6.11
C ALA A 89 -12.90 -1.44 -5.86
N ASN A 90 -13.64 -1.08 -4.82
CA ASN A 90 -14.74 -1.88 -4.28
C ASN A 90 -15.83 -2.21 -5.32
N ALA A 91 -16.19 -1.24 -6.16
CA ALA A 91 -17.19 -1.44 -7.21
C ALA A 91 -16.76 -2.49 -8.24
N LEU A 92 -15.49 -2.46 -8.67
CA LEU A 92 -14.94 -3.42 -9.62
C LEU A 92 -14.81 -4.82 -8.99
N LEU A 93 -14.41 -4.89 -7.72
CA LEU A 93 -14.33 -6.14 -6.98
C LEU A 93 -15.71 -6.82 -6.83
N ASN A 94 -16.78 -6.02 -6.67
CA ASN A 94 -18.16 -6.52 -6.70
C ASN A 94 -18.52 -7.10 -8.07
N ILE A 95 -18.22 -6.39 -9.17
CA ILE A 95 -18.47 -6.87 -10.54
C ILE A 95 -17.71 -8.18 -10.81
N LEU A 96 -16.47 -8.27 -10.32
CA LEU A 96 -15.64 -9.46 -10.42
C LEU A 96 -16.09 -10.59 -9.49
N LYS A 97 -17.05 -10.36 -8.59
CA LYS A 97 -17.53 -11.32 -7.58
C LYS A 97 -16.39 -11.86 -6.71
N ILE A 98 -15.47 -10.97 -6.31
CA ILE A 98 -14.43 -11.31 -5.34
C ILE A 98 -15.00 -11.15 -3.93
N GLU A 99 -14.98 -12.23 -3.16
CA GLU A 99 -15.47 -12.25 -1.79
C GLU A 99 -14.62 -11.40 -0.86
N ALA A 100 -15.26 -10.74 0.11
CA ALA A 100 -14.62 -9.78 1.01
C ALA A 100 -13.30 -10.27 1.66
N PRO A 101 -13.21 -11.51 2.18
CA PRO A 101 -11.97 -12.02 2.80
C PRO A 101 -10.77 -12.07 1.85
N GLY A 102 -10.99 -12.13 0.54
CA GLY A 102 -9.93 -12.24 -0.47
C GLY A 102 -9.63 -10.95 -1.23
N ARG A 103 -10.39 -9.87 -1.01
CA ARG A 103 -10.30 -8.65 -1.82
C ARG A 103 -8.93 -7.98 -1.70
N GLU A 104 -8.44 -7.79 -0.50
CA GLU A 104 -7.16 -7.11 -0.29
C GLU A 104 -6.00 -7.93 -0.88
N ALA A 105 -5.95 -9.23 -0.59
CA ALA A 105 -4.94 -10.12 -1.15
C ALA A 105 -4.94 -10.09 -2.69
N TYR A 106 -6.14 -10.05 -3.29
CA TYR A 106 -6.28 -9.93 -4.74
C TYR A 106 -5.74 -8.60 -5.28
N VAL A 107 -6.07 -7.48 -4.64
CA VAL A 107 -5.56 -6.15 -5.02
C VAL A 107 -4.04 -6.07 -4.83
N ARG A 108 -3.49 -6.57 -3.72
CA ARG A 108 -2.04 -6.66 -3.49
C ARG A 108 -1.36 -7.48 -4.57
N ALA A 109 -1.93 -8.61 -4.98
CA ALA A 109 -1.38 -9.43 -6.05
C ALA A 109 -1.35 -8.70 -7.40
N ILE A 110 -2.39 -7.93 -7.73
CA ILE A 110 -2.42 -7.07 -8.92
C ILE A 110 -1.33 -6.01 -8.83
N TYR A 111 -1.27 -5.29 -7.71
CA TYR A 111 -0.32 -4.20 -7.53
C TYR A 111 1.13 -4.67 -7.58
N LYS A 112 1.45 -5.82 -6.96
CA LYS A 112 2.76 -6.45 -7.07
C LYS A 112 3.17 -6.71 -8.53
N ARG A 113 2.23 -7.11 -9.39
CA ARG A 113 2.50 -7.30 -10.83
C ARG A 113 2.71 -5.99 -11.56
N VAL A 114 1.97 -4.93 -11.21
CA VAL A 114 2.17 -3.59 -11.75
C VAL A 114 3.57 -3.09 -11.42
N GLN A 115 4.00 -3.24 -10.16
CA GLN A 115 5.31 -2.75 -9.72
C GLN A 115 6.47 -3.60 -10.24
N ALA A 116 6.31 -4.91 -10.35
CA ALA A 116 7.31 -5.78 -11.00
C ALA A 116 7.64 -5.32 -12.42
N ARG A 117 6.63 -4.87 -13.19
CA ARG A 117 6.84 -4.34 -14.55
C ARG A 117 7.57 -3.00 -14.59
N ARG A 118 7.46 -2.22 -13.51
CA ARG A 118 8.14 -0.92 -13.35
C ARG A 118 9.50 -1.06 -12.67
N ALA A 119 9.91 -2.27 -12.32
CA ALA A 119 11.09 -2.54 -11.49
C ALA A 119 11.08 -1.76 -10.17
N GLN A 120 9.89 -1.60 -9.57
CA GLN A 120 9.69 -0.93 -8.29
C GLN A 120 9.27 -1.94 -7.22
N ALA A 121 9.65 -1.69 -5.97
CA ALA A 121 9.32 -2.51 -4.81
C ALA A 121 8.47 -1.73 -3.80
N ILE A 122 7.36 -1.16 -4.27
CA ILE A 122 6.42 -0.40 -3.42
C ILE A 122 5.28 -1.32 -3.02
N ASP A 123 5.01 -1.43 -1.72
CA ASP A 123 3.85 -2.17 -1.19
C ASP A 123 2.58 -1.30 -1.21
N LEU A 124 1.42 -1.95 -1.17
CA LEU A 124 0.11 -1.31 -1.13
C LEU A 124 -0.04 -0.38 0.08
N ASP A 125 0.69 -0.65 1.18
CA ASP A 125 0.70 0.19 2.38
C ASP A 125 1.34 1.57 2.14
N GLU A 126 2.10 1.74 1.05
CA GLU A 126 2.72 3.01 0.66
C GLU A 126 2.28 3.45 -0.73
N ILE A 127 1.11 2.99 -1.19
CA ILE A 127 0.66 3.23 -2.55
C ILE A 127 0.60 4.74 -2.89
N PRO A 128 1.35 5.19 -3.91
CA PRO A 128 1.24 6.56 -4.42
C PRO A 128 -0.14 6.78 -5.05
N ASP A 129 -0.67 8.00 -4.97
CA ASP A 129 -1.96 8.33 -5.59
C ASP A 129 -2.01 8.05 -7.09
N ALA A 130 -0.87 8.22 -7.77
CA ALA A 130 -0.72 7.95 -9.20
C ALA A 130 -0.88 6.46 -9.56
N ASP A 131 -0.72 5.57 -8.59
CA ASP A 131 -0.75 4.12 -8.81
C ASP A 131 -2.16 3.52 -8.59
N ILE A 132 -3.06 4.22 -7.89
CA ILE A 132 -4.45 3.78 -7.73
C ILE A 132 -5.14 3.61 -9.09
N PRO A 133 -5.08 4.57 -10.04
CA PRO A 133 -5.63 4.39 -11.39
C PRO A 133 -5.08 3.17 -12.13
N LEU A 134 -3.82 2.77 -11.88
CA LEU A 134 -3.22 1.61 -12.53
C LEU A 134 -3.86 0.30 -12.05
N ILE A 135 -4.14 0.20 -10.74
CA ILE A 135 -4.89 -0.92 -10.16
C ILE A 135 -6.30 -0.96 -10.74
N LEU A 136 -6.98 0.19 -10.80
CA LEU A 136 -8.33 0.28 -11.35
C LEU A 136 -8.37 -0.12 -12.83
N ALA A 137 -7.39 0.32 -13.63
CA ALA A 137 -7.29 -0.09 -15.04
C ALA A 137 -7.10 -1.61 -15.19
N ALA A 138 -6.26 -2.23 -14.36
CA ALA A 138 -6.06 -3.68 -14.37
C ALA A 138 -7.34 -4.45 -13.96
N LEU A 139 -8.06 -3.95 -12.95
CA LEU A 139 -9.34 -4.51 -12.51
C LEU A 139 -10.43 -4.36 -13.58
N THR A 140 -10.54 -3.18 -14.20
CA THR A 140 -11.48 -2.92 -15.30
C THR A 140 -11.22 -3.85 -16.46
N HIS A 141 -9.97 -3.97 -16.91
CA HIS A 141 -9.59 -4.90 -17.98
C HIS A 141 -9.99 -6.35 -17.63
N THR A 142 -9.75 -6.79 -16.40
CA THR A 142 -10.17 -8.12 -15.95
C THR A 142 -11.69 -8.29 -15.96
N ALA A 143 -12.43 -7.25 -15.58
CA ALA A 143 -13.90 -7.26 -15.60
C ALA A 143 -14.46 -7.30 -17.03
N GLU A 144 -13.84 -6.58 -17.96
CA GLU A 144 -14.22 -6.60 -19.38
C GLU A 144 -14.04 -8.00 -19.99
N HIS A 145 -12.92 -8.67 -19.70
CA HIS A 145 -12.69 -10.08 -20.10
C HIS A 145 -13.75 -11.02 -19.53
N LYS A 146 -14.02 -10.93 -18.22
CA LYS A 146 -15.00 -11.80 -17.55
C LYS A 146 -16.42 -11.62 -18.09
N ASN A 147 -16.79 -10.39 -18.45
CA ASN A 147 -18.11 -10.06 -18.96
C ASN A 147 -18.22 -10.14 -20.49
N LYS A 148 -17.17 -10.58 -21.19
CA LYS A 148 -17.12 -10.69 -22.66
C LYS A 148 -17.44 -9.35 -23.36
N VAL A 149 -17.06 -8.23 -22.74
CA VAL A 149 -17.19 -6.91 -23.34
C VAL A 149 -16.00 -6.70 -24.27
N GLY A 150 -16.28 -6.37 -25.54
CA GLY A 150 -15.22 -6.05 -26.49
C GLY A 150 -14.49 -4.78 -26.06
N HIS A 151 -13.18 -4.88 -25.83
CA HIS A 151 -12.33 -3.78 -25.39
C HIS A 151 -10.97 -3.83 -26.10
N ASN A 152 -10.27 -2.70 -26.15
CA ASN A 152 -8.94 -2.61 -26.73
C ASN A 152 -7.91 -3.13 -25.72
N HIS A 153 -7.11 -4.12 -26.12
CA HIS A 153 -6.02 -4.59 -25.29
C HIS A 153 -4.95 -3.48 -25.21
N PRO A 154 -4.55 -3.05 -24.00
CA PRO A 154 -3.63 -1.91 -23.82
C PRO A 154 -2.25 -2.13 -24.46
N TYR A 155 -1.91 -3.37 -24.82
CA TYR A 155 -0.61 -3.73 -25.39
C TYR A 155 -0.63 -4.16 -26.88
N SER A 156 -1.77 -4.46 -27.51
CA SER A 156 -1.74 -4.98 -28.90
C SER A 156 -2.02 -3.94 -29.98
N GLY A 157 -2.56 -2.76 -29.64
CA GLY A 157 -2.72 -1.61 -30.54
C GLY A 157 -3.67 -1.81 -31.76
N LYS A 158 -3.82 -3.03 -32.28
CA LYS A 158 -4.69 -3.40 -33.40
C LYS A 158 -5.04 -4.88 -33.28
N GLY A 159 -6.27 -5.16 -32.86
CA GLY A 159 -6.85 -6.49 -32.90
C GLY A 159 -8.10 -6.53 -32.05
N ARG A 160 -9.24 -6.88 -32.65
CA ARG A 160 -10.43 -7.30 -31.91
C ARG A 160 -9.96 -8.35 -30.91
N ALA A 161 -10.24 -8.17 -29.61
CA ALA A 161 -9.97 -9.18 -28.61
C ALA A 161 -10.55 -10.52 -29.08
N CYS A 162 -9.71 -11.48 -29.46
CA CYS A 162 -10.15 -12.85 -29.58
C CYS A 162 -10.33 -13.38 -28.16
N TYR A 163 -11.44 -14.04 -27.90
CA TYR A 163 -11.80 -14.57 -26.58
C TYR A 163 -10.84 -15.67 -26.06
N ASP A 164 -9.74 -15.95 -26.78
CA ASP A 164 -8.83 -17.06 -26.54
C ASP A 164 -7.73 -16.79 -25.51
N HIS A 165 -7.56 -15.56 -25.00
CA HIS A 165 -6.64 -15.29 -23.90
C HIS A 165 -7.40 -15.18 -22.57
N GLN A 166 -7.52 -16.30 -21.86
CA GLN A 166 -8.02 -16.33 -20.49
C GLN A 166 -7.04 -15.59 -19.55
N VAL A 167 -7.40 -14.38 -19.14
CA VAL A 167 -6.75 -13.71 -18.01
C VAL A 167 -7.09 -14.47 -16.73
N GLY A 168 -6.12 -15.22 -16.20
CA GLY A 168 -6.30 -16.04 -15.00
C GLY A 168 -6.20 -17.55 -15.23
N ALA A 169 -6.06 -18.01 -16.48
CA ALA A 169 -5.49 -19.33 -16.70
C ALA A 169 -4.04 -19.28 -16.20
N ARG A 170 -3.76 -19.95 -15.08
CA ARG A 170 -2.39 -20.39 -14.86
C ARG A 170 -2.04 -21.17 -16.12
N SER A 171 -1.05 -20.73 -16.87
CA SER A 171 -0.39 -21.63 -17.80
C SER A 171 0.02 -22.83 -16.94
N GLU A 172 -0.64 -23.97 -17.13
CA GLU A 172 -0.11 -25.23 -16.69
C GLU A 172 1.26 -25.30 -17.34
N HIS A 173 2.30 -25.00 -16.57
CA HIS A 173 3.64 -25.35 -16.98
C HIS A 173 3.60 -26.88 -17.10
N PRO A 174 3.82 -27.46 -18.29
CA PRO A 174 3.99 -28.88 -18.38
C PRO A 174 5.21 -29.22 -17.53
N GLU A 175 4.91 -29.89 -16.43
CA GLU A 175 5.74 -30.80 -15.65
C GLU A 175 7.13 -31.02 -16.24
N ALA A 176 8.11 -30.20 -15.81
CA ALA A 176 9.51 -30.60 -15.88
C ALA A 176 9.77 -31.46 -14.63
N ALA A 177 9.32 -32.71 -14.68
CA ALA A 177 9.78 -33.74 -13.77
C ALA A 177 11.28 -33.98 -14.02
N ALA A 178 12.13 -33.20 -13.34
CA ALA A 178 13.52 -33.58 -13.16
C ALA A 178 13.55 -34.67 -12.07
N PRO A 179 14.14 -35.85 -12.34
CA PRO A 179 14.31 -36.86 -11.29
C PRO A 179 15.21 -36.30 -10.20
N LEU A 180 14.72 -36.33 -8.97
CA LEU A 180 15.51 -36.03 -7.77
C LEU A 180 16.61 -37.08 -7.65
N ASP A 181 17.85 -36.66 -7.87
CA ASP A 181 19.05 -37.41 -7.50
C ASP A 181 19.05 -37.58 -5.97
N GLN A 182 18.98 -38.84 -5.52
CA GLN A 182 18.99 -39.24 -4.11
C GLN A 182 20.42 -39.43 -3.59
N SER A 183 21.28 -38.44 -3.79
CA SER A 183 22.58 -38.41 -3.12
C SER A 183 22.41 -37.83 -1.70
N GLU A 184 22.27 -38.72 -0.72
CA GLU A 184 22.28 -38.39 0.71
C GLU A 184 23.58 -37.63 1.07
N PRO A 185 23.50 -36.48 1.77
CA PRO A 185 24.69 -35.90 2.38
C PRO A 185 25.07 -36.71 3.62
N GLU A 186 26.27 -37.30 3.61
CA GLU A 186 26.88 -37.95 4.77
C GLU A 186 26.85 -37.01 6.00
N LEU A 187 26.20 -37.50 7.06
CA LEU A 187 26.23 -36.92 8.39
C LEU A 187 27.66 -36.97 8.94
N VAL A 188 28.35 -35.83 8.94
CA VAL A 188 29.61 -35.68 9.68
C VAL A 188 29.29 -35.62 11.18
N PRO A 189 29.87 -36.50 12.02
CA PRO A 189 29.53 -36.57 13.43
C PRO A 189 30.09 -35.40 14.22
N SER A 190 29.21 -34.89 15.08
CA SER A 190 29.39 -33.98 16.22
C SER A 190 30.79 -33.91 16.82
N GLY A 191 31.43 -32.75 16.65
CA GLY A 191 32.58 -32.31 17.44
C GLY A 191 32.13 -31.71 18.77
N THR A 192 32.64 -32.29 19.84
CA THR A 192 32.47 -31.97 21.26
C THR A 192 32.78 -30.50 21.57
N PHE A 193 31.81 -29.75 22.10
CA PHE A 193 32.04 -28.46 22.75
C PHE A 193 32.31 -28.71 24.24
N ALA A 194 33.56 -28.55 24.66
CA ALA A 194 33.93 -28.43 26.06
C ALA A 194 33.61 -27.00 26.53
N PRO A 195 33.10 -26.80 27.76
CA PRO A 195 33.02 -25.48 28.36
C PRO A 195 34.35 -25.16 29.07
N GLU A 196 35.00 -24.07 28.68
CA GLU A 196 35.99 -23.41 29.53
C GLU A 196 35.44 -22.09 30.06
N ASP A 197 35.89 -21.81 31.27
CA ASP A 197 35.31 -21.00 32.35
C ASP A 197 35.21 -19.48 32.12
N PRO A 198 34.48 -18.77 33.02
CA PRO A 198 34.22 -17.35 32.92
C PRO A 198 35.33 -16.49 33.55
N PHE A 199 35.66 -15.38 32.88
CA PHE A 199 36.20 -14.17 33.50
C PHE A 199 35.40 -12.96 33.02
#